data_AF-A0A833QHN2-F1
#
_entry.id   AF-A0A833QHN2-F1
#
_cell.length_a   1.000
_cell.length_b   1.000
_cell.length_c   1.000
_cell.angle_alpha   90.00
_cell.angle_beta   90.00
_cell.angle_gamma   90.00
#
_symmetry.space_group_name_H-M   'P 1'
#
loop_
_entity.id
_entity.type
_entity.pdbx_description
1 polymer ?
#
loop_
_entity_poly.entity_id
_entity_poly.type
_entity_poly.pdbx_seq_one_letter_code
_entity_poly.pdbx_strand_id
1 'polypeptide(L)'
;MEKYSSSCRLILCCNSSSKVTEAVWSRCLNIRVNAPTQEEIVKVLELIAKKESLTLPLVFANRIAAQSNRNLRRAILFFETCRVKEYPFTENQLSKE
;
A
#
# COMPACT_ATOMS: atom_id res chain seq x y z
N MET A 1 -5.64 26.20 -14.48
CA MET A 1 -5.51 26.22 -13.00
C MET A 1 -5.83 27.61 -12.45
N GLU A 2 -5.18 28.65 -12.96
CA GLU A 2 -5.26 30.02 -12.42
C GLU A 2 -6.66 30.64 -12.48
N LYS A 3 -7.42 30.41 -13.56
CA LYS A 3 -8.78 30.97 -13.75
C LYS A 3 -9.78 30.60 -12.65
N TYR A 4 -9.61 29.46 -11.98
CA TYR A 4 -10.55 28.95 -10.97
C TYR A 4 -9.89 28.69 -9.62
N SER A 5 -8.69 29.24 -9.39
CA SER A 5 -7.90 28.96 -8.19
C SER A 5 -8.54 29.48 -6.90
N SER A 6 -9.45 30.47 -6.99
CA SER A 6 -10.19 31.02 -5.86
C SER A 6 -11.37 30.16 -5.43
N SER A 7 -11.95 29.37 -6.34
CA SER A 7 -13.14 28.55 -6.08
C SER A 7 -12.84 27.06 -5.95
N CYS A 8 -11.74 26.57 -6.54
CA CYS A 8 -11.40 25.15 -6.57
C CYS A 8 -9.95 24.91 -6.11
N ARG A 9 -9.76 23.91 -5.24
CA ARG A 9 -8.44 23.32 -4.95
C ARG A 9 -8.28 22.02 -5.74
N LEU A 10 -7.12 21.81 -6.33
CA LEU A 10 -6.83 20.65 -7.16
C LEU A 10 -5.77 19.77 -6.50
N ILE A 11 -6.02 18.46 -6.48
CA ILE A 11 -5.06 17.45 -6.04
C ILE A 11 -4.72 16.59 -7.24
N LEU A 12 -3.45 16.60 -7.65
CA LEU A 12 -2.96 15.86 -8.80
C LEU A 12 -2.14 14.67 -8.31
N CYS A 13 -2.53 13.45 -8.71
CA CYS A 13 -1.85 12.22 -8.34
C CYS A 13 -1.02 11.71 -9.52
N CYS A 14 0.30 11.59 -9.35
CA CYS A 14 1.20 11.06 -10.37
C CYS A 14 2.24 10.12 -9.75
N ASN A 15 2.61 9.06 -10.47
CA ASN A 15 3.63 8.09 -10.02
C ASN A 15 5.06 8.54 -10.35
N SER A 16 5.23 9.41 -11.34
CA SER A 16 6.54 9.89 -11.80
C SER A 16 6.45 11.39 -12.04
N SER A 17 7.25 12.16 -11.31
CA SER A 17 7.32 13.61 -11.42
C SER A 17 7.93 14.07 -12.75
N SER A 18 8.78 13.25 -13.38
CA SER A 18 9.47 13.58 -14.63
C SER A 18 8.53 13.78 -15.82
N LYS A 19 7.32 13.21 -15.76
CA LYS A 19 6.30 13.34 -16.82
C LYS A 19 5.40 14.56 -16.62
N VAL A 20 5.53 15.25 -15.49
CA VAL A 20 4.72 16.43 -15.16
C VAL A 20 5.36 17.65 -15.82
N THR A 21 4.56 18.42 -16.55
CA THR A 21 5.02 19.67 -17.17
C THR A 21 5.48 20.66 -16.10
N GLU A 22 6.57 21.39 -16.37
CA GLU A 22 7.14 22.39 -15.46
C GLU A 22 6.12 23.46 -15.03
N ALA A 23 5.19 23.81 -15.92
CA ALA A 23 4.07 24.70 -15.63
C ALA A 23 3.19 24.24 -14.45
N VAL A 24 2.98 22.94 -14.27
CA VAL A 24 2.21 22.42 -13.14
C VAL A 24 3.09 22.35 -11.90
N TRP A 25 4.36 21.98 -12.08
CA TRP A 25 5.31 21.81 -10.99
C TRP A 25 5.62 23.12 -10.25
N SER A 26 5.71 24.23 -10.97
CA SER A 26 5.92 25.57 -10.39
C SER A 26 4.71 26.13 -9.63
N ARG A 27 3.51 25.59 -9.89
CA ARG A 27 2.24 26.10 -9.34
C ARG A 27 1.65 25.24 -8.22
N CYS A 28 2.19 24.04 -8.00
CA CYS A 28 1.64 23.07 -7.07
C CYS A 28 2.62 22.74 -5.94
N LEU A 29 2.10 22.47 -4.75
CA LEU A 29 2.89 21.87 -3.68
C LEU A 29 3.20 20.41 -4.03
N ASN A 30 4.48 20.07 -4.15
CA ASN A 30 4.92 18.71 -4.43
C ASN A 30 5.02 17.91 -3.12
N ILE A 31 4.15 16.91 -2.96
CA ILE A 31 4.17 15.99 -1.83
C ILE A 31 4.69 14.64 -2.33
N ARG A 32 5.89 14.26 -1.87
CA ARG A 32 6.47 12.95 -2.19
C ARG A 32 6.00 11.92 -1.18
N VAL A 33 5.19 10.96 -1.64
CA VAL A 33 4.78 9.80 -0.85
C VAL A 33 5.76 8.66 -1.10
N ASN A 34 6.52 8.30 -0.08
CA ASN A 34 7.44 7.16 -0.15
C ASN A 34 6.67 5.84 -0.01
N ALA A 35 7.23 4.78 -0.57
CA ALA A 35 6.70 3.44 -0.35
C ALA A 35 6.84 3.08 1.14
N PRO A 36 5.83 2.42 1.74
CA PRO A 36 5.85 2.04 3.14
C PRO A 36 7.01 1.09 3.46
N THR A 37 7.50 1.15 4.68
CA THR A 37 8.49 0.20 5.19
C THR A 37 7.86 -1.18 5.41
N GLN A 38 8.68 -2.23 5.48
CA GLN A 38 8.15 -3.57 5.75
C GLN A 38 7.45 -3.64 7.11
N GLU A 39 7.99 -2.96 8.12
CA GLU A 39 7.38 -2.87 9.46
C GLU A 39 6.01 -2.18 9.43
N GLU A 40 5.85 -1.11 8.65
CA GLU A 40 4.56 -0.44 8.45
C GLU A 40 3.55 -1.36 7.77
N ILE A 41 3.97 -2.15 6.78
CA ILE A 41 3.11 -3.12 6.11
C ILE A 41 2.63 -4.18 7.11
N VAL A 42 3.54 -4.72 7.94
CA VAL A 42 3.20 -5.70 8.98
C VAL A 42 2.19 -5.13 9.97
N LYS A 43 2.40 -3.90 10.45
CA LYS A 43 1.46 -3.21 11.34
C LYS A 43 0.07 -3.08 10.69
N VAL A 44 -0.01 -2.75 9.41
CA VAL A 44 -1.29 -2.68 8.70
C VAL A 44 -1.94 -4.06 8.58
N LEU A 45 -1.18 -5.12 8.27
CA LEU A 45 -1.70 -6.48 8.21
C LEU A 45 -2.22 -6.96 9.57
N GLU A 46 -1.52 -6.64 10.67
CA GLU A 46 -2.00 -6.93 12.03
C GLU A 46 -3.30 -6.19 12.36
N LEU A 47 -3.42 -4.92 11.94
CA LEU A 47 -4.65 -4.15 12.12
C LEU A 47 -5.82 -4.76 11.35
N ILE A 48 -5.58 -5.24 10.13
CA ILE A 48 -6.60 -5.93 9.32
C ILE A 48 -6.98 -7.25 9.98
N ALA A 49 -6.00 -8.07 10.38
CA ALA A 49 -6.24 -9.35 11.04
C ALA A 49 -7.05 -9.19 12.34
N LYS A 50 -6.73 -8.18 13.17
CA LYS A 50 -7.51 -7.85 14.38
C LYS A 50 -8.95 -7.46 14.06
N LYS A 51 -9.18 -6.65 13.02
CA LYS A 51 -10.54 -6.23 12.61
C LYS A 51 -11.35 -7.39 12.04
N GLU A 52 -10.69 -8.31 11.33
CA GLU A 52 -11.33 -9.50 10.75
C GLU A 52 -11.40 -10.69 11.73
N SER A 53 -10.94 -10.52 12.98
CA SER A 53 -10.89 -11.56 14.01
C SER A 53 -10.08 -12.80 13.58
N LEU A 54 -8.97 -12.58 12.88
CA LEU A 54 -8.08 -13.62 12.37
C LEU A 54 -6.80 -13.71 13.22
N THR A 55 -6.32 -14.92 13.45
CA THR A 55 -5.02 -15.16 14.10
C THR A 55 -3.90 -15.16 13.07
N LEU A 56 -3.18 -14.04 12.95
CA LEU A 56 -2.04 -13.88 12.03
C LEU A 56 -0.70 -14.17 12.75
N PRO A 57 0.09 -15.17 12.31
CA PRO A 57 1.46 -15.35 12.78
C PRO A 57 2.39 -14.23 12.28
N LEU A 58 3.25 -13.71 13.17
CA LEU A 58 4.20 -12.64 12.82
C LEU A 58 5.18 -13.04 11.70
N VAL A 59 5.65 -14.29 11.73
CA VAL A 59 6.55 -14.84 10.70
C VAL A 59 5.89 -14.79 9.32
N PHE A 60 4.59 -15.09 9.25
CA PHE A 60 3.82 -15.05 8.02
C PHE A 60 3.64 -13.62 7.53
N ALA A 61 3.28 -12.68 8.42
CA ALA A 61 3.16 -11.26 8.08
C ALA A 61 4.45 -10.67 7.48
N ASN A 62 5.60 -11.00 8.06
CA ASN A 62 6.91 -10.58 7.57
C ASN A 62 7.22 -11.14 6.17
N ARG A 63 6.85 -12.40 5.90
CA ARG A 63 7.01 -12.99 4.56
C ARG A 63 6.13 -12.27 3.53
N ILE A 64 4.88 -11.98 3.86
CA ILE A 64 3.99 -11.20 2.98
C ILE A 64 4.61 -9.84 2.70
N ALA A 65 5.09 -9.12 3.72
CA ALA A 65 5.72 -7.82 3.56
C ALA A 65 6.96 -7.87 2.66
N ALA A 66 7.77 -8.93 2.76
CA ALA A 66 8.93 -9.16 1.89
C ALA A 66 8.51 -9.43 0.43
N GLN A 67 7.54 -10.30 0.20
CA GLN A 67 7.06 -10.66 -1.14
C GLN A 67 6.27 -9.53 -1.84
N SER A 68 5.75 -8.58 -1.06
CA SER A 68 4.94 -7.48 -1.56
C SER A 68 5.74 -6.35 -2.23
N ASN A 69 7.08 -6.40 -2.19
CA ASN A 69 7.96 -5.39 -2.80
C ASN A 69 7.60 -3.95 -2.40
N ARG A 70 7.26 -3.73 -1.12
CA ARG A 70 6.80 -2.44 -0.56
C ARG A 70 5.52 -1.87 -1.19
N ASN A 71 4.70 -2.72 -1.80
CA ASN A 71 3.38 -2.34 -2.29
C ASN A 71 2.28 -2.84 -1.33
N LEU A 72 1.66 -1.90 -0.62
CA LEU A 72 0.62 -2.18 0.37
C LEU A 72 -0.60 -2.87 -0.24
N ARG A 73 -1.01 -2.48 -1.46
CA ARG A 73 -2.13 -3.12 -2.17
C ARG A 73 -1.83 -4.58 -2.49
N ARG A 74 -0.61 -4.87 -2.95
CA ARG A 74 -0.17 -6.26 -3.23
C ARG A 74 -0.16 -7.08 -1.95
N ALA A 75 0.30 -6.52 -0.83
CA ALA A 75 0.30 -7.19 0.47
C ALA A 75 -1.09 -7.59 0.94
N ILE A 76 -2.06 -6.67 0.85
CA ILE A 76 -3.44 -6.93 1.27
C ILE A 76 -4.09 -7.98 0.38
N LEU A 77 -3.95 -7.86 -0.95
CA LEU A 77 -4.49 -8.85 -1.88
C LEU A 77 -3.87 -10.23 -1.65
N PHE A 78 -2.56 -10.29 -1.41
CA PHE A 78 -1.89 -11.54 -1.11
C PHE A 78 -2.44 -12.15 0.18
N PHE A 79 -2.58 -11.35 1.25
CA PHE A 79 -3.17 -11.79 2.50
C PHE A 79 -4.60 -12.35 2.34
N GLU A 80 -5.43 -11.67 1.55
CA GLU A 80 -6.78 -12.12 1.20
C GLU A 80 -6.76 -13.44 0.43
N THR A 81 -5.89 -13.58 -0.56
CA THR A 81 -5.77 -14.84 -1.33
C THR A 81 -5.30 -16.02 -0.46
N CYS A 82 -4.42 -15.78 0.50
CA CYS A 82 -4.00 -16.82 1.45
C CYS A 82 -5.17 -17.26 2.33
N ARG A 83 -5.98 -16.30 2.82
CA ARG A 83 -7.18 -16.59 3.62
C ARG A 83 -8.19 -17.44 2.85
N VAL A 84 -8.42 -17.14 1.57
CA VAL A 84 -9.36 -17.89 0.72
C VAL A 84 -8.85 -19.30 0.42
N LYS A 85 -7.52 -19.49 0.25
CA LYS A 85 -6.94 -20.80 -0.04
C LYS A 85 -7.02 -21.77 1.13
N GLU A 86 -6.60 -21.33 2.32
CA GLU A 86 -6.57 -22.19 3.50
C GLU A 86 -6.60 -21.31 4.77
N TYR A 87 -7.49 -21.66 5.68
CA TYR A 87 -7.55 -21.10 7.03
C TYR A 87 -7.84 -22.24 8.02
N PRO A 88 -7.12 -22.35 9.16
CA PRO A 88 -6.21 -21.39 9.79
C PRO A 88 -4.86 -21.23 9.07
N PHE A 89 -4.24 -20.04 9.19
CA PHE A 89 -2.97 -19.75 8.53
C PHE A 89 -1.85 -20.66 9.05
N THR A 90 -1.18 -21.36 8.14
CA THR A 90 0.06 -22.09 8.44
C THR A 90 1.29 -21.26 8.07
N GLU A 91 2.38 -21.38 8.82
CA GLU A 91 3.58 -20.57 8.61
C GLU A 91 4.22 -20.78 7.22
N ASN A 92 3.99 -21.93 6.58
CA ASN A 92 4.55 -22.32 5.29
C ASN A 92 3.60 -22.14 4.10
N GLN A 93 2.46 -21.50 4.30
CA GLN A 93 1.44 -21.33 3.26
C GLN A 93 1.90 -20.30 2.23
N LEU A 94 2.64 -20.76 1.21
CA LEU A 94 3.06 -19.92 0.09
C LEU A 94 2.06 -20.09 -1.06
N SER A 95 1.25 -19.06 -1.31
CA SER A 95 0.65 -18.91 -2.64
C SER A 95 1.77 -18.56 -3.62
N LYS A 96 2.14 -19.53 -4.47
CA LYS A 96 2.97 -19.28 -5.66
C LYS A 96 2.36 -18.11 -6.45
N GLU A 97 3.26 -17.22 -6.88
CA GLU A 97 2.95 -16.08 -7.77
C GLU A 97 2.31 -16.52 -9.08
#